data_AF-A0A4Q1DE87-F1
#
_entry.id   AF-A0A4Q1DE87-F1
#
_cell.length_a   1.000
_cell.length_b   1.000
_cell.length_c   1.000
_cell.angle_alpha   90.00
_cell.angle_beta   90.00
_cell.angle_gamma   90.00
#
_symmetry.space_group_name_H-M   'P 1'
#
loop_
_entity.id
_entity.type
_entity.pdbx_description
1 polymer ?
#
loop_
_entity_poly.entity_id
_entity_poly.type
_entity_poly.pdbx_seq_one_letter_code
_entity_poly.pdbx_strand_id
1 'polypeptide(L)' 'MSVNSTLQLAADAVEDARKRLERARADADDDYEIRQALNHLEEASSYLRRASKELKEQG' A
#
# COMPACT_ATOMS: atom_id res chain seq x y z
N MET A 1 -18.24 0.38 0.88
CA MET A 1 -17.35 1.28 1.64
C MET A 1 -17.31 2.62 0.91
N SER A 2 -16.95 3.72 1.57
CA SER A 2 -16.76 4.99 0.85
C SER A 2 -15.41 5.01 0.13
N VAL A 3 -15.31 5.70 -1.01
CA VAL A 3 -14.05 5.92 -1.74
C VAL A 3 -12.97 6.45 -0.81
N ASN A 4 -13.31 7.38 0.10
CA ASN A 4 -12.38 7.93 1.08
C ASN A 4 -11.83 6.86 2.03
N SER A 5 -12.67 5.91 2.45
CA SER A 5 -12.23 4.78 3.27
C SER A 5 -11.25 3.88 2.49
N THR A 6 -11.52 3.64 1.20
CA THR A 6 -10.64 2.83 0.34
C THR A 6 -9.31 3.54 0.07
N LEU A 7 -9.31 4.86 -0.12
CA LEU A 7 -8.09 5.66 -0.26
C LEU A 7 -7.28 5.70 1.04
N GLN A 8 -7.92 5.74 2.20
CA GLN A 8 -7.23 5.69 3.48
C GLN A 8 -6.49 4.36 3.65
N LEU A 9 -7.12 3.23 3.32
CA LEU A 9 -6.47 1.92 3.36
C LEU A 9 -5.26 1.84 2.42
N ALA A 10 -5.34 2.47 1.25
CA ALA A 10 -4.21 2.56 0.34
C ALA A 10 -3.05 3.37 0.95
N ALA A 11 -3.36 4.52 1.58
CA ALA A 11 -2.36 5.37 2.21
C ALA A 11 -1.65 4.65 3.38
N ASP A 12 -2.41 3.94 4.21
CA ASP A 12 -1.87 3.18 5.34
C ASP A 12 -0.92 2.07 4.86
N ALA A 13 -1.31 1.33 3.81
CA ALA A 13 -0.48 0.30 3.21
C ALA A 13 0.82 0.86 2.59
N VAL A 14 0.77 2.03 1.93
CA VAL A 14 1.98 2.70 1.41
C VAL A 14 2.93 3.11 2.55
N GLU A 15 2.38 3.65 3.64
CA GLU A 15 3.18 4.09 4.79
C GLU A 15 3.86 2.90 5.49
N ASP A 16 3.17 1.76 5.59
CA ASP A 16 3.73 0.54 6.14
C ASP A 16 4.80 -0.08 5.25
N ALA A 17 4.62 -0.04 3.92
CA ALA A 17 5.67 -0.41 2.98
C ALA A 17 6.92 0.48 3.15
N ARG A 18 6.74 1.80 3.30
CA ARG A 18 7.84 2.75 3.50
C ARG A 18 8.65 2.42 4.74
N LYS A 19 7.99 2.21 5.89
CA LYS A 19 8.66 1.87 7.16
C LYS A 19 9.47 0.58 7.05
N ARG A 20 8.95 -0.42 6.33
CA ARG A 20 9.64 -1.69 6.11
C ARG A 20 10.86 -1.53 5.20
N LEU A 21 10.76 -0.73 4.14
CA LEU A 21 11.92 -0.39 3.31
C LEU A 21 12.98 0.40 4.08
N GLU A 22 12.58 1.30 4.99
CA GLU A 22 13.50 2.00 5.88
C GLU A 22 14.25 1.04 6.83
N ARG A 23 13.57 0.00 7.34
CA ARG A 23 14.19 -1.06 8.14
C ARG A 23 15.13 -1.93 7.32
N ALA A 24 14.70 -2.37 6.13
CA ALA A 24 15.53 -3.13 5.20
C ALA A 24 16.79 -2.37 4.78
N ARG A 25 16.71 -1.03 4.71
CA ARG A 25 17.88 -0.19 4.43
C ARG A 25 18.89 -0.19 5.59
N ALA A 26 18.43 -0.35 6.82
CA ALA A 26 19.29 -0.40 8.01
C ALA A 26 19.86 -1.81 8.26
N ASP A 27 19.15 -2.86 7.82
CA ASP A 27 19.54 -4.27 7.94
C ASP A 27 19.33 -4.98 6.60
N ALA A 28 20.36 -4.91 5.75
CA ALA A 28 20.30 -5.34 4.35
C ALA A 28 20.55 -6.85 4.14
N ASP A 29 20.81 -7.61 5.21
CA ASP A 29 21.10 -9.04 5.14
C ASP A 29 19.83 -9.90 5.07
N ASP A 30 18.65 -9.33 5.37
CA ASP A 30 17.36 -10.02 5.27
C ASP A 30 16.40 -9.32 4.28
N ASP A 31 16.06 -10.04 3.21
CA ASP A 31 15.12 -9.60 2.18
C ASP A 31 13.65 -9.70 2.63
N TYR A 32 13.38 -10.23 3.84
CA TYR A 32 12.05 -10.35 4.43
C TYR A 32 11.30 -9.02 4.47
N GLU A 33 11.94 -7.93 4.93
CA GLU A 33 11.29 -6.62 5.02
C GLU A 33 11.00 -6.02 3.64
N ILE A 34 11.86 -6.32 2.65
CA ILE A 34 11.62 -5.94 1.25
C ILE A 34 10.41 -6.71 0.70
N ARG A 35 10.34 -8.02 0.90
CA ARG A 35 9.21 -8.86 0.46
C ARG A 35 7.90 -8.40 1.08
N GLN A 36 7.92 -8.07 2.38
CA GLN A 36 6.74 -7.54 3.04
C GLN A 36 6.34 -6.15 2.52
N ALA A 37 7.30 -5.25 2.28
CA ALA A 37 7.01 -3.96 1.68
C ALA A 37 6.36 -4.08 0.31
N LEU A 38 6.82 -5.02 -0.53
CA LEU A 38 6.21 -5.30 -1.83
C LEU A 38 4.74 -5.77 -1.69
N ASN A 39 4.44 -6.65 -0.73
CA ASN A 39 3.06 -7.08 -0.47
C ASN A 39 2.16 -5.89 -0.07
N HIS A 40 2.64 -5.01 0.80
CA HIS A 40 1.90 -3.79 1.18
C HIS A 40 1.67 -2.85 0.00
N LEU A 41 2.64 -2.73 -0.91
CA LEU A 41 2.47 -1.94 -2.15
C LEU A 41 1.47 -2.57 -3.12
N GLU A 42 1.40 -3.90 -3.20
CA GLU A 42 0.38 -4.60 -3.99
C GLU A 42 -1.03 -4.38 -3.41
N GLU A 43 -1.17 -4.45 -2.09
CA GLU A 43 -2.43 -4.14 -1.40
C GLU A 43 -2.85 -2.69 -1.64
N ALA A 44 -1.93 -1.73 -1.47
CA ALA A 44 -2.18 -0.33 -1.78
C ALA A 44 -2.64 -0.14 -3.23
N SER A 45 -1.98 -0.81 -4.18
CA SER A 45 -2.34 -0.77 -5.60
C SER A 45 -3.75 -1.33 -5.85
N SER A 46 -4.14 -2.38 -5.13
CA SER A 46 -5.48 -2.96 -5.21
C SER A 46 -6.54 -1.99 -4.69
N TYR A 47 -6.30 -1.34 -3.54
CA TYR A 47 -7.19 -0.33 -2.98
C TYR A 47 -7.33 0.88 -3.92
N LEU A 48 -6.23 1.38 -4.50
CA LEU A 48 -6.26 2.48 -5.47
C LEU A 48 -7.06 2.13 -6.73
N ARG A 49 -6.93 0.91 -7.25
CA ARG A 49 -7.73 0.44 -8.40
C ARG A 49 -9.22 0.39 -8.07
N ARG A 50 -9.58 -0.09 -6.88
CA ARG A 50 -10.97 -0.13 -6.41
C ARG A 50 -11.54 1.28 -6.26
N ALA A 51 -10.81 2.18 -5.57
CA ALA A 51 -11.21 3.57 -5.41
C ALA A 51 -11.36 4.29 -6.76
N SER A 52 -10.45 4.05 -7.70
CA SER A 52 -10.52 4.62 -9.05
C SER A 52 -11.74 4.13 -9.84
N LYS A 53 -12.10 2.84 -9.70
CA LYS A 53 -13.30 2.28 -10.33
C LYS A 53 -14.57 2.88 -9.71
N GLU A 54 -14.65 2.93 -8.38
CA GLU A 54 -15.79 3.52 -7.66
C GLU A 54 -15.98 5.01 -7.98
N LEU A 55 -14.90 5.77 -8.16
CA LEU A 55 -14.96 7.18 -8.61
C LEU A 55 -15.52 7.33 -10.02
N LYS A 56 -15.14 6.43 -10.94
CA LYS A 56 -15.64 6.45 -12.33
C LYS A 56 -17.11 6.05 -12.44
N GLU A 57 -17.60 5.25 -11.52
CA GLU A 57 -19.02 4.83 -11.48
C GLU A 57 -19.93 5.86 -10.81
N GLN A 58 -19.35 6.84 -10.09
CA GLN A 58 -20.07 7.93 -9.42
C GLN A 58 -20.06 9.25 -10.21
N GLY A 59 -19.25 9.35 -11.28
CA GLY A 59 -19.20 10.50 -12.19
C GLY A 59 -19.97 10.26 -13.47
#